data_AF-A0A2V5PXC1-F1
#
_entry.id   AF-A0A2V5PXC1-F1
#
_cell.length_a   1.000
_cell.length_b   1.000
_cell.length_c   1.000
_cell.angle_alpha   90.00
_cell.angle_beta   90.00
_cell.angle_gamma   90.00
#
_symmetry.space_group_name_H-M   'P 1'
#
loop_
_entity.id
_entity.type
_entity.pdbx_description
1 polymer ?
#
loop_
_entity_poly.entity_id
_entity_poly.type
_entity_poly.pdbx_seq_one_letter_code
_entity_poly.pdbx_strand_id
1 'polypeptide(L)'
;MSHRYIFSSESVTEGHPDKVCDTISDYILDACLEQDPLSRVACETLAKGNLVVLAGEITSNAKFDFEERVRDAVRSIGYVNGDCIFHADTCRVICEMSEQSRDIKQGVDQAPAEGKASAEQGAGDQGLMFGFACNETPELMPAPISFAHKLGRELTRLRKSGEIPWLRPDAKTQVSIEYDGYKPVRATTVVVSSQHAADVKQKEVRETLTELLIKKVMPLEWLDEKTTFLINP
;
A
#
# COMPACT_ATOMS: atom_id res chain seq x y z
N MET A 1 20.26 -29.03 14.48
CA MET A 1 20.97 -28.82 13.20
C MET A 1 20.66 -27.40 12.75
N SER A 2 21.67 -26.58 12.45
CA SER A 2 21.47 -25.24 11.89
C SER A 2 20.95 -25.38 10.46
N HIS A 3 19.65 -25.26 10.26
CA HIS A 3 19.07 -25.18 8.91
C HIS A 3 19.11 -23.74 8.48
N ARG A 4 20.12 -23.40 7.66
CA ARG A 4 20.18 -22.10 7.01
C ARG A 4 19.25 -22.08 5.80
N TYR A 5 18.45 -21.04 5.70
CA TYR A 5 17.58 -20.82 4.55
C TYR A 5 17.47 -19.32 4.27
N ILE A 6 16.97 -18.99 3.08
CA ILE A 6 16.71 -17.62 2.67
C ILE A 6 15.20 -17.46 2.59
N PHE A 7 14.67 -16.43 3.25
CA PHE A 7 13.28 -16.03 3.13
C PHE A 7 13.19 -14.64 2.54
N SER A 8 12.23 -14.42 1.64
CA SER A 8 12.05 -13.14 0.95
C SER A 8 10.66 -12.60 1.16
N SER A 9 10.55 -11.29 1.28
CA SER A 9 9.28 -10.57 1.20
C SER A 9 9.46 -9.29 0.42
N GLU A 10 8.36 -8.78 -0.11
CA GLU A 10 8.34 -7.58 -0.93
C GLU A 10 7.28 -6.59 -0.45
N SER A 11 7.40 -5.37 -0.94
CA SER A 11 6.47 -4.28 -0.70
C SER A 11 6.47 -3.35 -1.90
N VAL A 12 5.46 -2.49 -1.95
CA VAL A 12 5.29 -1.47 -2.98
C VAL A 12 4.92 -0.15 -2.30
N THR A 13 5.25 0.98 -2.92
CA THR A 13 4.90 2.30 -2.40
C THR A 13 3.42 2.62 -2.61
N GLU A 14 2.95 3.69 -1.97
CA GLU A 14 1.63 4.30 -2.23
C GLU A 14 1.40 4.68 -3.70
N GLY A 15 2.46 4.80 -4.50
CA GLY A 15 2.36 5.09 -5.93
C GLY A 15 2.09 3.87 -6.81
N HIS A 16 2.25 2.65 -6.30
CA HIS A 16 1.94 1.46 -7.09
C HIS A 16 0.46 1.43 -7.48
N PRO A 17 0.09 1.12 -8.74
CA PRO A 17 -1.30 1.24 -9.20
C PRO A 17 -2.31 0.49 -8.32
N ASP A 18 -1.96 -0.70 -7.83
CA ASP A 18 -2.84 -1.43 -6.91
C ASP A 18 -3.03 -0.69 -5.58
N LYS A 19 -1.96 -0.10 -5.03
CA LYS A 19 -2.04 0.71 -3.80
C LYS A 19 -2.68 2.08 -4.02
N VAL A 20 -2.64 2.61 -5.24
CA VAL A 20 -3.42 3.78 -5.64
C VAL A 20 -4.91 3.46 -5.56
N CYS A 21 -5.33 2.29 -6.07
CA CYS A 21 -6.72 1.83 -5.93
C CYS A 21 -7.12 1.68 -4.46
N ASP A 22 -6.31 1.00 -3.65
CA ASP A 22 -6.56 0.84 -2.21
C ASP A 22 -6.72 2.22 -1.53
N THR A 23 -5.80 3.15 -1.80
CA THR A 23 -5.81 4.50 -1.20
C THR A 23 -7.05 5.29 -1.62
N ILE A 24 -7.45 5.22 -2.88
CA ILE A 24 -8.65 5.90 -3.37
C ILE A 24 -9.89 5.32 -2.69
N SER A 25 -10.02 4.00 -2.62
CA SER A 25 -11.13 3.34 -1.94
C SER A 25 -11.22 3.76 -0.47
N ASP A 26 -10.09 3.82 0.24
CA ASP A 26 -10.04 4.26 1.64
C ASP A 26 -10.35 5.76 1.79
N TYR A 27 -9.98 6.61 0.82
CA TYR A 27 -10.39 8.03 0.84
C TYR A 27 -11.90 8.22 0.72
N ILE A 28 -12.59 7.36 -0.04
CA ILE A 28 -14.05 7.35 -0.11
C ILE A 28 -14.65 6.84 1.20
N LEU A 29 -14.08 5.78 1.78
CA LEU A 29 -14.48 5.26 3.09
C LEU A 29 -14.36 6.35 4.17
N ASP A 30 -13.23 7.04 4.25
CA ASP A 30 -12.98 8.10 5.22
C ASP A 30 -13.98 9.25 5.05
N ALA A 31 -14.25 9.68 3.81
CA ALA A 31 -15.22 10.73 3.53
C ALA A 31 -16.66 10.36 3.97
N CYS A 32 -17.02 9.08 3.86
CA CYS A 32 -18.27 8.56 4.41
C CYS A 32 -18.27 8.57 5.94
N LEU A 33 -17.24 8.00 6.58
CA LEU A 33 -17.17 7.82 8.04
C LEU A 33 -17.00 9.15 8.80
N GLU A 34 -16.37 10.16 8.20
CA GLU A 34 -16.22 11.49 8.79
C GLU A 34 -17.58 12.18 9.02
N GLN A 35 -18.54 11.97 8.12
CA GLN A 35 -19.87 12.60 8.19
C GLN A 35 -20.95 11.67 8.76
N ASP A 36 -20.83 10.36 8.53
CA ASP A 36 -21.76 9.34 8.98
C ASP A 36 -21.00 8.10 9.47
N PRO A 37 -20.72 7.99 10.78
CA PRO A 37 -19.98 6.86 11.36
C PRO A 37 -20.65 5.50 11.20
N LEU A 38 -21.93 5.46 10.81
CA LEU A 38 -22.68 4.22 10.55
C LEU A 38 -22.70 3.85 9.07
N SER A 39 -21.91 4.54 8.25
CA SER A 39 -21.78 4.26 6.82
C SER A 39 -21.36 2.81 6.58
N ARG A 40 -22.01 2.17 5.60
CA ARG A 40 -21.59 0.87 5.06
C ARG A 40 -21.00 1.12 3.69
N VAL A 41 -19.72 0.81 3.52
CA VAL A 41 -18.95 1.14 2.31
C VAL A 41 -18.26 -0.11 1.81
N ALA A 42 -18.54 -0.48 0.57
CA ALA A 42 -17.78 -1.44 -0.22
C ALA A 42 -17.40 -0.73 -1.54
N CYS A 43 -16.32 0.05 -1.48
CA CYS A 43 -15.84 0.86 -2.59
C CYS A 43 -14.67 0.15 -3.28
N GLU A 44 -14.87 -0.25 -4.53
CA GLU A 44 -13.86 -0.85 -5.38
C GLU A 44 -13.31 0.20 -6.34
N THR A 45 -11.99 0.19 -6.54
CA THR A 45 -11.32 1.12 -7.45
C THR A 45 -10.52 0.37 -8.51
N LEU A 46 -10.68 0.77 -9.77
CA LEU A 46 -9.83 0.37 -10.89
C LEU A 46 -9.11 1.59 -11.45
N ALA A 47 -7.79 1.49 -11.63
CA ALA A 47 -6.97 2.53 -12.23
C ALA A 47 -6.23 2.01 -13.48
N LYS A 48 -6.33 2.70 -14.61
CA LYS A 48 -5.58 2.38 -15.83
C LYS A 48 -5.36 3.60 -16.72
N GLY A 49 -4.11 3.80 -17.17
CA GLY A 49 -3.77 4.93 -18.04
C GLY A 49 -4.01 6.25 -17.32
N ASN A 50 -4.99 7.03 -17.79
CA ASN A 50 -5.44 8.27 -17.13
C ASN A 50 -6.92 8.19 -16.70
N LEU A 51 -7.37 6.98 -16.34
CA LEU A 51 -8.75 6.67 -15.93
C LEU A 51 -8.76 6.05 -14.53
N VAL A 52 -9.68 6.53 -13.70
CA VAL A 52 -10.12 5.92 -12.45
C VAL A 52 -11.60 5.54 -12.59
N VAL A 53 -11.94 4.30 -12.24
CA VAL A 53 -13.32 3.83 -12.14
C VAL A 53 -13.57 3.44 -10.69
N LEU A 54 -14.59 4.06 -10.09
CA LEU A 54 -15.16 3.65 -8.82
C LEU A 54 -16.38 2.78 -9.08
N ALA A 55 -16.50 1.69 -8.35
CA ALA A 55 -17.66 0.81 -8.39
C ALA A 55 -17.95 0.25 -7.00
N GLY A 56 -19.16 -0.26 -6.79
CA GLY A 56 -19.54 -0.93 -5.56
C GLY A 56 -20.74 -0.28 -4.87
N GLU A 57 -20.81 -0.44 -3.56
CA GLU A 57 -22.03 -0.22 -2.80
C GLU A 57 -21.78 0.68 -1.59
N ILE A 58 -22.53 1.78 -1.48
CA ILE A 58 -22.44 2.70 -0.35
C ILE A 58 -23.84 2.94 0.22
N THR A 59 -23.97 2.78 1.54
CA THR A 59 -25.13 3.24 2.31
C THR A 59 -24.62 4.23 3.35
N SER A 60 -24.86 5.52 3.11
CA SER A 60 -24.37 6.63 3.95
C SER A 60 -25.23 7.88 3.78
N ASN A 61 -25.32 8.70 4.82
CA ASN A 61 -25.89 10.06 4.75
C ASN A 61 -24.85 11.12 4.35
N ALA A 62 -23.58 10.74 4.20
CA ALA A 62 -22.50 11.65 3.84
C ALA A 62 -22.74 12.30 2.48
N LYS A 63 -22.34 13.57 2.37
CA LYS A 63 -22.41 14.36 1.13
C LYS A 63 -21.04 14.88 0.80
N PHE A 64 -20.46 14.36 -0.28
CA PHE A 64 -19.19 14.81 -0.83
C PHE A 64 -19.13 14.50 -2.32
N ASP A 65 -18.16 15.10 -3.00
CA ASP A 65 -17.89 14.84 -4.40
C ASP A 65 -16.88 13.70 -4.55
N PHE A 66 -17.29 12.60 -5.19
CA PHE A 66 -16.43 11.43 -5.43
C PHE A 66 -15.21 11.77 -6.28
N GLU A 67 -15.40 12.60 -7.31
CA GLU A 67 -14.31 12.98 -8.20
C GLU A 67 -13.30 13.84 -7.43
N GLU A 68 -13.74 14.79 -6.62
CA GLU A 68 -12.86 15.59 -5.77
C GLU A 68 -12.02 14.70 -4.84
N ARG A 69 -12.64 13.73 -4.16
CA ARG A 69 -11.92 12.78 -3.27
C ARG A 69 -10.93 11.90 -4.01
N VAL A 70 -11.27 11.42 -5.20
CA VAL A 70 -10.31 10.69 -6.07
C VAL A 70 -9.12 11.58 -6.39
N ARG A 71 -9.36 12.84 -6.79
CA ARG A 71 -8.29 13.78 -7.14
C ARG A 71 -7.40 14.08 -5.93
N ASP A 72 -7.98 14.21 -4.74
CA ASP A 72 -7.23 14.42 -3.51
C ASP A 72 -6.36 13.22 -3.12
N ALA A 73 -6.87 12.00 -3.25
CA ALA A 73 -6.09 10.77 -3.06
C ALA A 73 -4.91 10.71 -4.04
N VAL A 74 -5.17 10.92 -5.34
CA VAL A 74 -4.11 10.90 -6.37
C VAL A 74 -3.06 12.00 -6.14
N ARG A 75 -3.49 13.18 -5.69
CA ARG A 75 -2.60 14.29 -5.35
C ARG A 75 -1.77 14.00 -4.10
N SER A 76 -2.35 13.39 -3.08
CA SER A 76 -1.64 13.05 -1.84
C SER A 76 -0.58 11.98 -2.06
N ILE A 77 -0.81 11.06 -2.99
CA ILE A 77 0.19 10.09 -3.48
C ILE A 77 1.34 10.81 -4.22
N GLY A 78 1.01 11.90 -4.93
CA GLY A 78 1.99 12.75 -5.61
C GLY A 78 2.07 12.53 -7.12
N TYR A 79 1.00 12.03 -7.74
CA TYR A 79 0.83 12.02 -9.19
C TYR A 79 0.43 13.42 -9.69
N VAL A 80 1.40 14.35 -9.63
CA VAL A 80 1.21 15.79 -9.90
C VAL A 80 2.27 16.37 -10.85
N ASN A 81 3.15 15.51 -11.36
CA ASN A 81 4.19 15.95 -12.30
C ASN A 81 3.64 15.96 -13.72
N GLY A 82 3.93 17.02 -14.48
CA GLY A 82 3.44 17.17 -15.86
C GLY A 82 3.95 16.12 -16.86
N ASP A 83 4.93 15.31 -16.47
CA ASP A 83 5.43 14.16 -17.24
C ASP A 83 4.67 12.85 -16.91
N CYS A 84 3.72 12.85 -15.97
CA CYS A 84 2.90 11.70 -15.64
C CYS A 84 1.66 11.59 -16.55
N ILE A 85 1.44 10.41 -17.14
CA ILE A 85 0.19 10.11 -17.87
C ILE A 85 -1.00 10.08 -16.89
N PHE A 86 -0.81 9.47 -15.71
CA PHE A 86 -1.78 9.46 -14.63
C PHE A 86 -1.54 10.69 -13.74
N HIS A 87 -2.51 11.60 -13.68
CA HIS A 87 -2.32 12.90 -13.02
C HIS A 87 -3.59 13.36 -12.30
N ALA A 88 -3.45 13.88 -11.07
CA ALA A 88 -4.56 14.27 -10.21
C ALA A 88 -5.55 15.24 -10.87
N ASP A 89 -5.05 16.20 -11.63
CA ASP A 89 -5.89 17.26 -12.23
C ASP A 89 -6.50 16.88 -13.59
N THR A 90 -6.01 15.82 -14.23
CA THR A 90 -6.45 15.45 -15.60
C THR A 90 -6.98 14.04 -15.71
N CYS A 91 -6.90 13.24 -14.65
CA CYS A 91 -7.50 11.90 -14.66
C CYS A 91 -9.01 12.00 -14.88
N ARG A 92 -9.52 11.09 -15.70
CA ARG A 92 -10.95 10.89 -15.88
C ARG A 92 -11.45 10.02 -14.74
N VAL A 93 -12.59 10.39 -14.17
CA VAL A 93 -13.25 9.62 -13.12
C VAL A 93 -14.59 9.14 -13.65
N ILE A 94 -14.86 7.85 -13.51
CA ILE A 94 -16.17 7.23 -13.74
C ILE A 94 -16.62 6.68 -12.40
N CYS A 95 -17.85 7.01 -11.98
CA CYS A 95 -18.40 6.58 -10.70
C CYS A 95 -19.67 5.76 -10.94
N GLU A 96 -19.60 4.47 -10.68
CA GLU A 96 -20.69 3.50 -10.81
C GLU A 96 -21.03 2.92 -9.43
N MET A 97 -21.42 3.81 -8.50
CA MET A 97 -21.83 3.44 -7.14
C MET A 97 -23.34 3.19 -7.06
N SER A 98 -23.73 2.16 -6.32
CA SER A 98 -25.13 1.86 -6.00
C SER A 98 -25.36 1.79 -4.49
N GLU A 99 -26.63 1.70 -4.08
CA GLU A 99 -26.97 1.36 -2.70
C GLU A 99 -26.78 -0.14 -2.43
N GLN A 100 -26.44 -0.50 -1.19
CA GLN A 100 -26.28 -1.90 -0.79
C GLN A 100 -27.57 -2.71 -0.98
N SER A 101 -27.44 -3.97 -1.42
CA SER A 101 -28.58 -4.89 -1.55
C SER A 101 -29.36 -5.04 -0.24
N ARG A 102 -30.70 -4.95 -0.34
CA ARG A 102 -31.62 -5.10 0.81
C ARG A 102 -31.51 -6.49 1.47
N ASP A 103 -31.21 -7.52 0.69
CA ASP A 103 -31.10 -8.90 1.18
C ASP A 103 -29.83 -9.13 2.01
N ILE A 104 -28.74 -8.42 1.68
CA ILE A 104 -27.50 -8.41 2.48
C ILE A 104 -27.73 -7.60 3.76
N LYS A 105 -28.38 -6.45 3.63
CA LYS A 105 -28.64 -5.53 4.75
C LYS A 105 -29.34 -6.20 5.94
N GLN A 106 -30.42 -6.95 5.68
CA GLN A 106 -31.15 -7.68 6.73
C GLN A 106 -30.30 -8.77 7.42
N GLY A 107 -29.37 -9.40 6.69
CA GLY A 107 -28.49 -10.44 7.21
C GLY A 107 -27.42 -9.91 8.16
N VAL A 108 -27.01 -8.65 7.99
CA VAL A 108 -25.92 -8.04 8.78
C VAL A 108 -26.44 -7.14 9.89
N ASP A 109 -27.57 -6.47 9.70
CA ASP A 109 -28.10 -5.48 10.66
C ASP A 109 -28.26 -6.02 12.09
N GLN A 110 -27.97 -5.19 13.09
CA GLN A 110 -28.23 -5.45 14.51
C GLN A 110 -29.74 -5.33 14.80
N ALA A 111 -30.53 -6.16 14.13
CA ALA A 111 -31.98 -6.17 14.19
C ALA A 111 -32.49 -7.62 14.15
N PRO A 112 -33.63 -7.91 14.80
CA PRO A 112 -34.30 -9.19 14.64
C PRO A 112 -34.66 -9.41 13.15
N ALA A 113 -34.26 -10.55 12.60
CA ALA A 113 -34.61 -10.98 11.25
C ALA A 113 -34.95 -12.47 11.27
N GLU A 114 -35.82 -12.90 10.35
CA GLU A 114 -36.20 -14.30 10.22
C GLU A 114 -34.97 -15.16 9.92
N GLY A 115 -34.70 -16.17 10.76
CA GLY A 115 -33.51 -17.02 10.67
C GLY A 115 -32.30 -16.57 11.50
N LYS A 116 -32.33 -15.43 12.19
CA LYS A 116 -31.28 -15.04 13.13
C LYS A 116 -31.52 -15.60 14.54
N ALA A 117 -30.47 -16.16 15.13
CA ALA A 117 -30.50 -16.67 16.52
C ALA A 117 -30.42 -15.54 17.56
N SER A 118 -29.84 -14.38 17.22
CA SER A 118 -29.74 -13.19 18.08
C SER A 118 -29.95 -11.91 17.27
N ALA A 119 -30.21 -10.79 17.95
CA ALA A 119 -30.27 -9.46 17.34
C ALA A 119 -28.88 -8.79 17.22
N GLU A 120 -27.79 -9.54 17.40
CA GLU A 120 -26.43 -9.01 17.27
C GLU A 120 -26.03 -8.88 15.79
N GLN A 121 -25.05 -8.01 15.53
CA GLN A 121 -24.50 -7.84 14.19
C GLN A 121 -23.74 -9.10 13.77
N GLY A 122 -24.16 -9.68 12.64
CA GLY A 122 -23.49 -10.84 12.04
C GLY A 122 -22.27 -10.43 11.21
N ALA A 123 -21.48 -11.43 10.81
CA ALA A 123 -20.43 -11.21 9.80
C ALA A 123 -21.06 -10.75 8.47
N GLY A 124 -20.36 -9.85 7.76
CA GLY A 124 -20.80 -9.36 6.45
C GLY A 124 -20.69 -10.39 5.34
N ASP A 125 -19.78 -11.35 5.49
CA ASP A 125 -19.58 -12.50 4.60
C ASP A 125 -18.89 -13.63 5.39
N GLN A 126 -18.82 -14.83 4.81
CA GLN A 126 -17.99 -15.92 5.32
C GLN A 126 -16.49 -15.58 5.17
N GLY A 127 -15.66 -16.01 6.13
CA GLY A 127 -14.23 -15.71 6.07
C GLY A 127 -13.38 -16.52 7.03
N LEU A 128 -12.06 -16.49 6.79
CA LEU A 128 -11.03 -17.06 7.63
C LEU A 128 -9.97 -15.99 7.91
N MET A 129 -9.55 -15.85 9.15
CA MET A 129 -8.61 -14.81 9.58
C MET A 129 -7.41 -15.43 10.28
N PHE A 130 -6.21 -14.92 9.98
CA PHE A 130 -4.97 -15.29 10.66
C PHE A 130 -4.34 -14.06 11.30
N GLY A 131 -3.96 -14.18 12.57
CA GLY A 131 -3.08 -13.23 13.25
C GLY A 131 -1.69 -13.82 13.39
N PHE A 132 -0.66 -13.02 13.18
CA PHE A 132 0.74 -13.43 13.33
C PHE A 132 1.54 -12.36 14.06
N ALA A 133 2.47 -12.79 14.92
CA ALA A 133 3.46 -11.94 15.56
C ALA A 133 4.73 -12.75 15.83
N CYS A 134 5.90 -12.11 15.72
CA CYS A 134 7.18 -12.68 16.12
C CYS A 134 8.10 -11.60 16.69
N ASN A 135 9.13 -11.96 17.44
CA ASN A 135 10.02 -10.99 18.10
C ASN A 135 11.28 -10.63 17.28
N GLU A 136 11.23 -10.80 15.96
CA GLU A 136 12.36 -10.50 15.07
C GLU A 136 12.62 -8.99 14.91
N THR A 137 11.58 -8.17 15.11
CA THR A 137 11.63 -6.71 15.02
C THR A 137 10.88 -6.05 16.20
N PRO A 138 11.17 -4.78 16.55
CA PRO A 138 10.49 -4.08 17.64
C PRO A 138 8.97 -3.96 17.47
N GLU A 139 8.48 -3.89 16.23
CA GLU A 139 7.06 -3.87 15.88
C GLU A 139 6.38 -5.25 15.87
N LEU A 140 7.08 -6.29 16.31
CA LEU A 140 6.62 -7.68 16.38
C LEU A 140 6.25 -8.32 15.02
N MET A 141 6.96 -7.93 13.95
CA MET A 141 6.75 -8.43 12.59
C MET A 141 7.97 -9.21 12.05
N PRO A 142 7.78 -10.13 11.07
CA PRO A 142 8.90 -10.78 10.41
C PRO A 142 9.85 -9.76 9.77
N ALA A 143 11.15 -9.98 9.91
CA ALA A 143 12.14 -9.03 9.43
C ALA A 143 12.04 -8.72 7.91
N PRO A 144 11.89 -9.70 6.99
CA PRO A 144 11.80 -9.44 5.55
C PRO A 144 10.72 -8.44 5.16
N ILE A 145 9.49 -8.63 5.65
CA ILE A 145 8.36 -7.75 5.32
C ILE A 145 8.46 -6.39 6.02
N SER A 146 8.93 -6.37 7.27
CA SER A 146 9.19 -5.12 8.01
C SER A 146 10.17 -4.22 7.24
N PHE A 147 11.30 -4.77 6.78
CA PHE A 147 12.29 -3.99 6.06
C PHE A 147 11.88 -3.63 4.63
N ALA A 148 11.15 -4.50 3.93
CA ALA A 148 10.55 -4.13 2.63
C ALA A 148 9.60 -2.92 2.79
N HIS A 149 8.68 -2.95 3.76
CA HIS A 149 7.81 -1.79 4.04
C HIS A 149 8.59 -0.54 4.47
N LYS A 150 9.61 -0.68 5.34
CA LYS A 150 10.42 0.48 5.77
C LYS A 150 11.15 1.12 4.59
N LEU A 151 11.67 0.33 3.64
CA LEU A 151 12.28 0.84 2.41
C LEU A 151 11.26 1.60 1.56
N GLY A 152 10.07 1.03 1.32
CA GLY A 152 9.01 1.72 0.56
C GLY A 152 8.55 3.02 1.21
N ARG A 153 8.41 3.02 2.55
CA ARG A 153 8.04 4.22 3.33
C ARG A 153 9.12 5.29 3.27
N GLU A 154 10.38 4.90 3.38
CA GLU A 154 11.50 5.85 3.31
C GLU A 154 11.69 6.42 1.90
N LEU A 155 11.50 5.62 0.84
CA LEU A 155 11.42 6.11 -0.54
C LEU A 155 10.37 7.20 -0.70
N THR A 156 9.17 6.94 -0.17
CA THR A 156 8.06 7.89 -0.19
C THR A 156 8.41 9.18 0.56
N ARG A 157 9.04 9.06 1.74
CA ARG A 157 9.50 10.20 2.54
C ARG A 157 10.52 11.04 1.79
N LEU A 158 11.58 10.43 1.25
CA LEU A 158 12.64 11.09 0.49
C LEU A 158 12.12 11.82 -0.75
N ARG A 159 11.12 11.24 -1.43
CA ARG A 159 10.42 11.88 -2.54
C ARG A 159 9.61 13.08 -2.08
N LYS A 160 8.73 12.89 -1.09
CA LYS A 160 7.80 13.93 -0.60
C LYS A 160 8.52 15.09 0.09
N SER A 161 9.67 14.84 0.72
CA SER A 161 10.51 15.90 1.32
C SER A 161 11.29 16.72 0.28
N GLY A 162 11.41 16.22 -0.96
CA GLY A 162 12.22 16.83 -2.00
C GLY A 162 13.73 16.55 -1.87
N GLU A 163 14.16 15.70 -0.92
CA GLU A 163 15.56 15.30 -0.78
C GLU A 163 16.07 14.55 -2.01
N ILE A 164 15.21 13.75 -2.65
CA ILE A 164 15.49 13.11 -3.95
C ILE A 164 14.40 13.54 -4.94
N PRO A 165 14.53 14.72 -5.57
CA PRO A 165 13.44 15.36 -6.32
C PRO A 165 13.10 14.67 -7.63
N TRP A 166 13.98 13.79 -8.11
CA TRP A 166 13.76 13.03 -9.33
C TRP A 166 12.97 11.73 -9.12
N LEU A 167 12.69 11.33 -7.88
CA LEU A 167 11.81 10.19 -7.61
C LEU A 167 10.39 10.47 -8.09
N ARG A 168 9.72 9.42 -8.57
CA ARG A 168 8.29 9.41 -8.90
C ARG A 168 7.55 8.43 -7.96
N PRO A 169 6.21 8.50 -7.89
CA PRO A 169 5.47 7.78 -6.84
C PRO A 169 5.65 6.26 -6.85
N ASP A 170 5.69 5.60 -8.01
CA ASP A 170 5.73 4.14 -8.10
C ASP A 170 7.11 3.58 -7.77
N ALA A 171 7.19 2.70 -6.77
CA ALA A 171 8.37 1.90 -6.49
C ALA A 171 8.01 0.57 -5.81
N LYS A 172 8.93 -0.38 -5.94
CA LYS A 172 8.86 -1.74 -5.39
C LYS A 172 10.15 -2.05 -4.64
N THR A 173 10.03 -2.79 -3.56
CA THR A 173 11.15 -3.16 -2.70
C THR A 173 11.05 -4.64 -2.34
N GLN A 174 12.16 -5.36 -2.36
CA GLN A 174 12.22 -6.74 -1.90
C GLN A 174 13.44 -6.93 -1.00
N VAL A 175 13.26 -7.65 0.10
CA VAL A 175 14.33 -7.98 1.03
C VAL A 175 14.38 -9.48 1.21
N SER A 176 15.55 -10.06 0.94
CA SER A 176 15.87 -11.46 1.18
C SER A 176 16.81 -11.54 2.38
N ILE A 177 16.42 -12.29 3.42
CA ILE A 177 17.17 -12.46 4.66
C ILE A 177 17.62 -13.92 4.78
N GLU A 178 18.89 -14.13 5.11
CA GLU A 178 19.40 -15.43 5.57
C GLU A 178 19.02 -15.65 7.03
N TYR A 179 18.41 -16.79 7.30
CA TYR A 179 18.05 -17.23 8.65
C TYR A 179 18.92 -18.40 9.09
N ASP A 180 19.20 -18.47 10.39
CA ASP A 180 19.68 -19.67 11.07
C ASP A 180 18.62 -20.13 12.07
N GLY A 181 17.85 -21.17 11.69
CA GLY A 181 16.62 -21.53 12.40
C GLY A 181 15.59 -20.38 12.33
N TYR A 182 15.25 -19.77 13.45
CA TYR A 182 14.27 -18.68 13.52
C TYR A 182 14.92 -17.29 13.68
N LYS A 183 16.25 -17.21 13.59
CA LYS A 183 16.97 -15.96 13.80
C LYS A 183 17.39 -15.35 12.46
N PRO A 184 16.99 -14.11 12.15
CA PRO A 184 17.54 -13.40 11.00
C PRO A 184 19.03 -13.11 11.25
N VAL A 185 19.86 -13.35 10.25
CA VAL A 185 21.33 -13.23 10.36
C VAL A 185 21.85 -12.05 9.56
N ARG A 186 21.46 -11.94 8.29
CA ARG A 186 21.92 -10.89 7.36
C ARG A 186 21.01 -10.76 6.15
N ALA A 187 21.08 -9.62 5.46
CA ALA A 187 20.44 -9.45 4.16
C ALA A 187 21.30 -10.09 3.06
N THR A 188 20.72 -11.06 2.33
CA THR A 188 21.38 -11.66 1.16
C THR A 188 21.24 -10.78 -0.06
N THR A 189 20.03 -10.27 -0.30
CA THR A 189 19.69 -9.43 -1.46
C THR A 189 18.69 -8.36 -1.05
N VAL A 190 18.91 -7.13 -1.51
CA VAL A 190 17.93 -6.04 -1.46
C VAL A 190 17.68 -5.56 -2.87
N VAL A 191 16.42 -5.61 -3.30
CA VAL A 191 15.97 -5.10 -4.60
C VAL A 191 15.17 -3.84 -4.39
N VAL A 192 15.45 -2.81 -5.17
CA VAL A 192 14.66 -1.59 -5.24
C VAL A 192 14.45 -1.24 -6.71
N SER A 193 13.19 -1.22 -7.14
CA SER A 193 12.79 -0.71 -8.46
C SER A 193 11.97 0.55 -8.24
N SER A 194 12.48 1.71 -8.65
CA SER A 194 11.81 2.99 -8.45
C SER A 194 11.66 3.74 -9.76
N GLN A 195 10.45 4.25 -9.99
CA GLN A 195 10.17 5.20 -11.05
C GLN A 195 10.92 6.51 -10.77
N HIS A 196 11.55 7.07 -11.80
CA HIS A 196 12.31 8.31 -11.70
C HIS A 196 12.17 9.15 -12.98
N ALA A 197 12.59 10.41 -12.91
CA ALA A 197 12.68 11.28 -14.08
C ALA A 197 13.61 10.68 -15.15
N ALA A 198 13.27 10.88 -16.42
CA ALA A 198 13.90 10.20 -17.56
C ALA A 198 15.37 10.62 -17.82
N ASP A 199 15.78 11.77 -17.30
CA ASP A 199 17.12 12.34 -17.45
C ASP A 199 18.14 11.81 -16.42
N VAL A 200 17.68 11.12 -15.36
CA VAL A 200 18.55 10.54 -14.34
C VAL A 200 19.23 9.27 -14.84
N LYS A 201 20.55 9.23 -14.73
CA LYS A 201 21.33 8.06 -15.13
C LYS A 201 21.22 6.95 -14.09
N GLN A 202 21.14 5.71 -14.57
CA GLN A 202 21.06 4.53 -13.71
C GLN A 202 22.17 4.42 -12.66
N LYS A 203 23.39 4.90 -12.97
CA LYS A 203 24.48 4.97 -12.00
C LYS A 203 24.15 5.87 -10.79
N GLU A 204 23.57 7.03 -11.05
CA GLU A 204 23.16 7.99 -10.01
C GLU A 204 22.01 7.43 -9.17
N VAL A 205 21.02 6.80 -9.80
CA VAL A 205 19.93 6.11 -9.09
C VAL A 205 20.49 5.06 -8.15
N ARG A 206 21.41 4.21 -8.65
CA ARG A 206 22.04 3.15 -7.87
C ARG A 206 22.81 3.68 -6.66
N GLU A 207 23.68 4.67 -6.86
CA GLU A 207 24.50 5.25 -5.79
C GLU A 207 23.60 5.94 -4.75
N THR A 208 22.64 6.75 -5.20
CA THR A 208 21.74 7.51 -4.31
C THR A 208 20.88 6.57 -3.46
N LEU A 209 20.21 5.58 -4.06
CA LEU A 209 19.35 4.66 -3.32
C LEU A 209 20.13 3.69 -2.44
N THR A 210 21.40 3.39 -2.76
CA THR A 210 22.23 2.60 -1.85
C THR A 210 22.58 3.40 -0.59
N GLU A 211 23.03 4.65 -0.74
CA GLU A 211 23.53 5.46 0.38
C GLU A 211 22.43 6.13 1.21
N LEU A 212 21.43 6.71 0.55
CA LEU A 212 20.40 7.52 1.21
C LEU A 212 19.17 6.70 1.62
N LEU A 213 18.96 5.52 1.05
CA LEU A 213 17.83 4.65 1.36
C LEU A 213 18.28 3.36 2.05
N ILE A 214 18.97 2.46 1.35
CA ILE A 214 19.22 1.10 1.86
C ILE A 214 20.06 1.14 3.14
N LYS A 215 21.18 1.86 3.14
CA LYS A 215 22.05 1.98 4.32
C LYS A 215 21.45 2.80 5.47
N LYS A 216 20.37 3.55 5.23
CA LYS A 216 19.64 4.30 6.27
C LYS A 216 18.54 3.47 6.92
N VAL A 217 17.96 2.54 6.17
CA VAL A 217 16.83 1.72 6.62
C VAL A 217 17.26 0.36 7.19
N MET A 218 18.19 -0.31 6.50
CA MET A 218 18.66 -1.63 6.92
C MET A 218 19.63 -1.53 8.09
N PRO A 219 19.62 -2.48 9.04
CA PRO A 219 20.65 -2.57 10.07
C PRO A 219 22.02 -2.75 9.39
N LEU A 220 22.99 -1.91 9.74
CA LEU A 220 24.31 -1.92 9.09
C LEU A 220 25.03 -3.25 9.31
N GLU A 221 24.80 -3.89 10.46
CA GLU A 221 25.32 -5.22 10.80
C GLU A 221 24.75 -6.34 9.92
N TRP A 222 23.64 -6.11 9.21
CA TRP A 222 23.06 -7.06 8.26
C TRP A 222 23.52 -6.85 6.83
N LEU A 223 24.26 -5.77 6.56
CA LEU A 223 24.81 -5.44 5.25
C LEU A 223 26.31 -5.79 5.25
N ASP A 224 26.69 -6.77 4.44
CA ASP A 224 28.08 -7.18 4.28
C ASP A 224 28.54 -7.15 2.82
N GLU A 225 29.81 -7.46 2.60
CA GLU A 225 30.43 -7.55 1.26
C GLU A 225 29.78 -8.59 0.33
N LYS A 226 28.96 -9.50 0.86
CA LYS A 226 28.21 -10.51 0.11
C LYS A 226 26.77 -10.09 -0.12
N THR A 227 26.30 -8.98 0.46
CA THR A 227 24.94 -8.48 0.23
C THR A 227 24.83 -7.95 -1.19
N THR A 228 23.85 -8.44 -1.94
CA THR A 228 23.61 -8.02 -3.32
C THR A 228 22.58 -6.89 -3.35
N PHE A 229 22.96 -5.75 -3.93
CA PHE A 229 22.04 -4.64 -4.20
C PHE A 229 21.63 -4.62 -5.67
N LEU A 230 20.34 -4.80 -5.93
CA LEU A 230 19.73 -4.72 -7.26
C LEU A 230 18.86 -3.46 -7.32
N ILE A 231 19.38 -2.41 -7.95
CA ILE A 231 18.67 -1.14 -8.10
C ILE A 231 18.25 -1.02 -9.55
N ASN A 232 16.94 -0.87 -9.81
CA ASN A 232 16.35 -0.89 -11.15
C ASN A 232 16.99 -1.97 -12.06
N PRO A 233 16.99 -3.27 -11.64
CA PRO A 233 17.58 -4.35 -12.41
C PRO A 233 16.89 -4.60 -13.75
#